data_AF-A0A4S8L329-F1
#
_entry.id   AF-A0A4S8L329-F1
#
_cell.length_a   1.000
_cell.length_b   1.000
_cell.length_c   1.000
_cell.angle_alpha   90.00
_cell.angle_beta   90.00
_cell.angle_gamma   90.00
#
_symmetry.space_group_name_H-M   'P 1'
#
loop_
_entity.id
_entity.type
_entity.pdbx_description
1 polymer ?
#
loop_
_entity_poly.entity_id
_entity_poly.type
_entity_poly.pdbx_seq_one_letter_code
_entity_poly.pdbx_strand_id
1 'polypeptide(L)'
;MHPTVRVLSARVHNPLIRFLGKRSWPSTPETPHSHPFVPAELRERNFADFAKEIKSSGSSKQSGSKNVFNEFWEAPQHLWNPRIHELEEAEIEAIMVCSPCFLNNACIQIV
;
A
#
# COMPACT_ATOMS: atom_id res chain seq x y z
N MET A 1 -40.39 -37.04 15.09
CA MET A 1 -39.40 -35.94 15.23
C MET A 1 -38.03 -36.46 14.78
N HIS A 2 -37.51 -36.02 13.64
CA HIS A 2 -36.19 -36.48 13.16
C HIS A 2 -35.05 -35.78 13.94
N PRO A 3 -34.23 -36.51 14.71
CA PRO A 3 -33.17 -35.93 15.54
C PRO A 3 -32.00 -35.37 14.71
N THR A 4 -31.80 -35.90 13.49
CA THR A 4 -30.72 -35.51 12.58
C THR A 4 -30.83 -34.06 12.09
N VAL A 5 -32.04 -33.57 11.85
CA VAL A 5 -32.29 -32.17 11.43
C VAL A 5 -31.90 -31.18 12.54
N ARG A 6 -32.05 -31.57 13.81
CA ARG A 6 -31.70 -30.71 14.96
C ARG A 6 -30.19 -30.55 15.12
N VAL A 7 -29.41 -31.59 14.85
CA VAL A 7 -27.94 -31.56 14.97
C VAL A 7 -27.30 -30.68 13.88
N LEU A 8 -27.84 -30.70 12.67
CA LEU A 8 -27.35 -29.85 11.58
C LEU A 8 -27.70 -28.37 11.79
N SER A 9 -28.86 -28.06 12.37
CA SER A 9 -29.28 -26.69 12.68
C SER A 9 -28.39 -26.00 13.73
N ALA A 10 -27.78 -26.77 14.66
CA ALA A 10 -26.91 -26.21 15.70
C ALA A 10 -25.64 -25.52 15.16
N ARG A 11 -25.23 -25.81 13.92
CA ARG A 11 -24.07 -25.20 13.27
C ARG A 11 -24.43 -24.13 12.22
N VAL A 12 -25.69 -24.06 11.79
CA VAL A 12 -26.15 -23.11 10.76
C VAL A 12 -26.11 -21.66 11.26
N HIS A 13 -26.27 -21.46 12.58
CA HIS A 13 -26.30 -20.12 13.18
C HIS A 13 -24.96 -19.67 13.78
N ASN A 14 -23.91 -20.48 13.66
CA ASN A 14 -22.58 -20.11 14.13
C ASN A 14 -21.77 -19.51 12.96
N PRO A 15 -21.45 -18.20 12.98
CA PRO A 15 -20.66 -17.60 11.91
C PRO A 15 -19.25 -18.22 11.87
N LEU A 16 -18.76 -18.56 10.68
CA LEU A 16 -17.41 -19.09 10.46
C LEU A 16 -16.32 -18.07 10.80
N ILE A 17 -16.67 -16.79 10.82
CA ILE A 17 -15.77 -15.69 11.18
C ILE A 17 -15.97 -15.40 12.67
N ARG A 18 -14.90 -15.62 13.45
CA ARG A 18 -14.84 -15.26 14.86
C ARG A 18 -14.07 -13.97 15.00
N PHE A 19 -14.72 -12.93 15.50
CA PHE A 19 -14.04 -11.69 15.84
C PHE A 19 -13.14 -11.96 17.06
N LEU A 20 -11.82 -12.04 16.85
CA LEU A 20 -10.80 -12.34 17.87
C LEU A 20 -10.62 -11.23 18.94
N GLY A 21 -11.65 -10.42 19.18
CA GLY A 21 -11.58 -9.23 20.03
C GLY A 21 -10.80 -8.07 19.40
N LYS A 22 -10.50 -7.04 20.21
CA LYS A 22 -9.72 -5.89 19.76
C LYS A 22 -8.25 -6.32 19.62
N ARG A 23 -7.74 -6.30 18.40
CA ARG A 23 -6.32 -6.51 18.12
C ARG A 23 -5.54 -5.36 18.77
N SER A 24 -4.83 -5.65 19.86
CA SER A 24 -3.89 -4.71 20.47
C SER A 24 -2.57 -4.86 19.75
N TRP A 25 -2.24 -3.91 18.88
CA TRP A 25 -0.88 -3.79 18.38
C TRP A 25 0.04 -3.42 19.54
N PRO A 26 1.26 -4.00 19.63
CA PRO A 26 2.21 -3.56 20.62
C PRO A 26 2.48 -2.06 20.40
N SER A 27 2.20 -1.24 21.40
CA SER A 27 2.43 0.22 21.33
C SER A 27 3.92 0.58 21.32
N THR A 28 4.80 -0.39 21.57
CA THR A 28 6.24 -0.22 21.50
C THR A 28 6.67 -0.22 20.04
N PRO A 29 7.28 0.87 19.54
CA PRO A 29 7.83 0.88 18.19
C PRO A 29 8.89 -0.20 18.06
N GLU A 30 8.87 -0.93 16.95
CA GLU A 30 9.87 -1.93 16.64
C GLU A 30 11.27 -1.30 16.59
N THR A 31 12.28 -2.04 17.07
CA THR A 31 13.66 -1.58 16.97
C THR A 31 14.05 -1.48 15.49
N PRO A 32 14.52 -0.33 15.01
CA PRO A 32 14.91 -0.20 13.62
C PRO A 32 16.05 -1.18 13.31
N HIS A 33 15.85 -2.00 12.28
CA HIS A 33 16.80 -3.02 11.88
C HIS A 33 17.18 -2.86 10.40
N SER A 34 18.37 -3.32 10.03
CA SER A 34 18.78 -3.35 8.63
C SER A 34 17.93 -4.34 7.84
N HIS A 35 17.64 -4.02 6.58
CA HIS A 35 16.93 -4.94 5.68
C HIS A 35 17.82 -6.16 5.35
N PRO A 36 17.27 -7.39 5.29
CA PRO A 36 18.07 -8.60 5.05
C PRO A 36 18.85 -8.59 3.74
N PHE A 37 18.33 -7.90 2.71
CA PHE A 37 18.97 -7.80 1.39
C PHE A 37 19.83 -6.53 1.20
N VAL A 38 20.24 -5.87 2.28
CA VAL A 38 21.18 -4.74 2.17
C VAL A 38 22.53 -5.22 1.61
N PRO A 39 23.16 -4.45 0.68
CA PRO A 39 24.53 -4.70 0.21
C PRO A 39 25.50 -4.85 1.39
N ALA A 40 26.47 -5.77 1.28
CA ALA A 40 27.36 -6.13 2.38
C ALA A 40 28.11 -4.92 2.98
N GLU A 41 28.54 -4.00 2.12
CA GLU A 41 29.27 -2.78 2.51
C GLU A 41 28.50 -1.89 3.50
N LEU A 42 27.17 -1.84 3.35
CA LEU A 42 26.28 -1.04 4.20
C LEU A 42 25.84 -1.78 5.46
N ARG A 43 26.01 -3.11 5.51
CA ARG A 43 25.74 -3.93 6.68
C ARG A 43 26.88 -3.84 7.69
N GLU A 44 28.11 -3.83 7.19
CA GLU A 44 29.35 -3.72 7.98
C GLU A 44 29.54 -2.31 8.55
N ARG A 45 29.12 -1.29 7.80
CA ARG A 45 28.96 0.08 8.30
C ARG A 45 27.81 0.08 9.32
N ASN A 46 28.18 -0.01 10.59
CA ASN A 46 27.29 -0.01 11.75
C ASN A 46 26.00 0.82 11.54
N PHE A 47 24.86 0.14 11.42
CA PHE A 47 23.54 0.76 11.18
C PHE A 47 23.20 1.86 12.20
N ALA A 48 23.73 1.76 13.42
CA ALA A 48 23.54 2.76 14.47
C ALA A 48 24.10 4.13 14.08
N ASP A 49 25.17 4.19 13.29
CA ASP A 49 25.81 5.45 12.92
C ASP A 49 25.03 6.16 11.81
N PHE A 50 24.48 5.41 10.84
CA PHE A 50 23.50 5.94 9.89
C PHE A 50 22.21 6.43 10.56
N ALA A 51 21.70 5.68 11.55
CA ALA A 51 20.52 6.08 12.28
C ALA A 51 20.74 7.38 13.09
N LYS A 52 21.96 7.62 13.58
CA LYS A 52 22.34 8.89 14.23
C LYS A 52 22.46 10.02 13.20
N GLU A 53 23.08 9.73 12.06
CA GLU A 53 23.23 10.72 10.98
C GLU A 53 21.86 11.21 10.51
N ILE A 54 20.93 10.31 10.18
CA ILE A 54 19.55 10.65 9.77
C ILE A 54 18.82 11.48 10.84
N LYS A 55 19.00 11.16 12.12
CA LYS A 55 18.43 11.95 13.23
C LYS A 55 19.05 13.35 13.32
N SER A 56 20.33 13.49 13.01
CA SER A 56 21.05 14.77 13.04
C SER A 56 20.82 15.62 11.80
N SER A 57 20.68 15.02 10.62
CA SER A 57 20.43 15.71 9.34
C SER A 57 18.95 15.96 9.07
N GLY A 58 18.03 15.29 9.78
CA GLY A 58 16.60 15.63 9.84
C GLY A 58 16.28 17.01 10.46
N SER A 59 17.30 17.74 10.94
CA SER A 59 17.20 19.09 11.49
C SER A 59 17.58 20.19 10.49
N SER A 60 17.70 19.91 9.19
CA SER A 60 17.77 21.00 8.20
C SER A 60 16.41 21.71 8.16
N LYS A 61 16.35 22.85 8.88
CA LYS A 61 15.27 23.83 8.86
C LYS A 61 14.90 24.17 7.42
N GLN A 62 13.90 23.49 6.88
CA GLN A 62 13.18 23.99 5.73
C GLN A 62 12.17 25.01 6.28
N SER A 63 12.59 26.27 6.27
CA SER A 63 11.70 27.41 6.46
C SER A 63 10.59 27.32 5.41
N GLY A 64 9.42 26.89 5.85
CA GLY A 64 8.27 26.67 4.99
C GLY A 64 7.45 25.53 5.54
N SER A 65 6.59 25.84 6.50
CA SER A 65 5.50 24.99 6.97
C SER A 65 4.59 24.63 5.79
N LYS A 66 4.96 23.63 5.01
CA LYS A 66 4.03 22.90 4.15
C LYS A 66 3.84 21.57 4.83
N ASN A 67 2.62 21.31 5.29
CA ASN A 67 2.21 20.02 5.83
C ASN A 67 2.42 18.94 4.76
N VAL A 68 3.61 18.36 4.67
CA VAL A 68 3.94 17.32 3.69
C VAL A 68 3.10 16.05 3.91
N PHE A 69 2.55 15.85 5.11
CA PHE A 69 1.84 14.63 5.49
C PHE A 69 0.32 14.77 5.67
N ASN A 70 -0.28 15.93 5.39
CA ASN A 70 -1.75 16.04 5.51
C ASN A 70 -2.49 15.42 4.32
N GLU A 71 -1.89 15.44 3.14
CA GLU A 71 -2.52 15.09 1.86
C GLU A 71 -2.10 13.69 1.39
N PHE A 72 -1.67 12.80 2.29
CA PHE A 72 -1.10 11.50 1.89
C PHE A 72 -2.03 10.65 1.01
N TRP A 73 -3.35 10.80 1.19
CA TRP A 73 -4.38 10.15 0.39
C TRP A 73 -5.08 11.08 -0.59
N GLU A 74 -4.74 12.37 -0.62
CA GLU A 74 -5.31 13.32 -1.57
C GLU A 74 -4.46 13.33 -2.85
N ALA A 75 -5.13 13.19 -3.99
CA ALA A 75 -4.46 13.29 -5.28
C ALA A 75 -3.94 14.74 -5.48
N PRO A 76 -2.71 14.93 -5.99
CA PRO A 76 -2.19 16.25 -6.33
C PRO A 76 -3.15 17.10 -7.15
N GLN A 77 -3.21 18.41 -6.89
CA GLN A 77 -4.14 19.34 -7.55
C GLN A 77 -4.10 19.31 -9.09
N HIS A 78 -2.94 19.02 -9.69
CA HIS A 78 -2.80 18.94 -11.14
C HIS A 78 -3.46 17.69 -11.76
N LEU A 79 -3.75 16.67 -10.95
CA LEU A 79 -4.45 15.46 -11.40
C LEU A 79 -5.96 15.63 -11.38
N TRP A 80 -6.48 16.57 -10.60
CA TRP A 80 -7.91 16.87 -10.54
C TRP A 80 -8.41 17.63 -11.78
N ASN A 81 -7.52 18.37 -12.44
CA ASN A 81 -7.85 19.18 -13.61
C ASN A 81 -7.03 18.70 -14.81
N PRO A 82 -7.43 17.58 -15.47
CA PRO A 82 -6.70 17.06 -16.61
C PRO A 82 -6.70 18.08 -17.75
N ARG A 83 -5.58 18.20 -18.46
CA ARG A 83 -5.46 19.13 -19.59
C ARG A 83 -6.42 18.77 -20.73
N ILE A 84 -6.78 17.50 -20.84
CA ILE A 84 -7.64 16.94 -21.87
C ILE A 84 -8.85 16.33 -21.14
N HIS A 85 -10.04 16.87 -21.39
CA HIS A 85 -11.29 16.38 -20.80
C HIS A 85 -12.10 15.50 -21.76
N GLU A 86 -11.81 15.59 -23.06
CA GLU A 86 -12.48 14.86 -24.12
C GLU A 86 -11.47 13.91 -24.76
N LEU A 87 -11.80 12.61 -24.77
CA LEU A 87 -11.01 11.58 -25.42
C LEU A 87 -11.53 11.37 -26.85
N GLU A 88 -10.61 11.23 -27.80
CA GLU A 88 -10.97 10.88 -29.17
C GLU A 88 -11.39 9.39 -29.25
N GLU A 89 -12.25 9.04 -30.20
CA GLU A 89 -12.73 7.66 -30.39
C GLU A 89 -11.59 6.64 -30.56
N ALA A 90 -10.51 7.02 -31.24
CA ALA A 90 -9.31 6.19 -31.38
C ALA A 90 -8.61 5.92 -30.04
N GLU A 91 -8.59 6.91 -29.13
CA GLU A 91 -8.01 6.76 -27.79
C GLU A 91 -8.90 5.86 -26.91
N ILE A 92 -10.22 6.02 -27.02
CA ILE A 92 -11.21 5.20 -26.32
C ILE A 92 -11.07 3.73 -26.76
N GLU A 93 -10.96 3.48 -28.07
CA GLU A 93 -10.76 2.13 -28.61
C GLU A 93 -9.46 1.51 -28.08
N ALA A 94 -8.35 2.26 -28.08
CA ALA A 94 -7.07 1.78 -27.57
C ALA A 94 -7.15 1.38 -26.08
N ILE A 95 -7.84 2.15 -25.24
CA ILE A 95 -8.03 1.84 -23.81
C ILE A 95 -8.89 0.59 -23.62
N MET A 96 -9.99 0.48 -24.37
CA MET A 96 -10.95 -0.61 -24.28
C MET A 96 -10.34 -1.94 -24.77
N VAL A 97 -9.48 -1.89 -25.79
CA VAL A 97 -8.80 -3.06 -26.37
C VAL A 97 -7.56 -3.47 -25.56
N CYS A 98 -6.91 -2.54 -24.84
CA CYS A 98 -5.70 -2.83 -24.04
C CYS A 98 -5.99 -3.21 -22.57
N SER A 99 -7.19 -2.92 -22.04
CA SER A 99 -7.59 -3.34 -20.69
C SER A 99 -7.61 -4.85 -20.40
N PRO A 100 -7.86 -5.78 -21.36
CA PRO A 100 -7.71 -7.22 -21.12
C PRO A 100 -6.24 -7.65 -20.94
N CYS A 101 -5.27 -6.83 -21.37
CA CYS A 101 -3.85 -7.16 -21.38
C CYS A 101 -3.17 -6.91 -20.02
N PHE A 102 -3.74 -6.09 -19.13
CA PHE A 102 -3.13 -5.80 -17.82
C PHE A 102 -3.11 -7.00 -16.85
N LEU A 103 -3.84 -8.08 -17.17
CA LEU A 103 -3.77 -9.34 -16.42
C LEU A 103 -2.80 -10.36 -17.03
N ASN A 104 -2.31 -10.15 -18.25
CA ASN A 104 -1.35 -11.04 -18.88
C ASN A 104 -0.32 -10.21 -19.66
N ASN A 105 0.90 -10.08 -19.11
CA ASN A 105 2.09 -9.48 -19.70
C ASN A 105 2.31 -9.82 -21.20
N ALA A 106 1.56 -9.20 -22.10
CA ALA A 106 1.68 -9.42 -23.54
C ALA A 106 1.01 -8.28 -24.30
N CYS A 107 1.66 -7.11 -24.32
CA CYS A 107 1.77 -6.26 -25.50
C CYS A 107 2.60 -5.01 -25.16
N ILE A 108 3.93 -5.15 -25.23
CA ILE A 108 4.80 -4.04 -25.59
C ILE A 108 5.33 -4.38 -26.96
N GLN A 109 4.71 -3.84 -28.01
CA GLN A 109 5.35 -3.73 -29.32
C GLN A 109 4.63 -2.72 -30.21
N ILE A 110 4.88 -1.43 -29.95
CA ILE A 110 4.83 -0.30 -30.90
C ILE A 110 5.76 0.75 -30.25
N VAL A 111 6.96 1.15 -30.71
CA VAL A 111 7.68 1.15 -32.00
C VAL A 111 9.10 0.64 -31.77
#